data_AF-A0A453GKI9-F1
#
_entry.id   AF-A0A453GKI9-F1
#
_cell.length_a   1.000
_cell.length_b   1.000
_cell.length_c   1.000
_cell.angle_alpha   90.00
_cell.angle_beta   90.00
_cell.angle_gamma   90.00
#
_symmetry.space_group_name_H-M   'P 1'
#
loop_
_entity.id
_entity.type
_entity.pdbx_description
1 polymer ?
#
loop_
_entity_poly.entity_id
_entity_poly.type
_entity_poly.pdbx_seq_one_letter_code
_entity_poly.pdbx_strand_id
1 'polypeptide(L)'
;MKAHIQQYIRCCPVCQQAKPDRAAAPGLLQPLPIPTAPWEMITMDFIDGLPQSAKFNCILVIVDRRTKFAHFLPLAHPYTAAKVALLYMNQIYKLHGLPGAIVSDRDPVFTSHFWQELFKYAGSELRMSTANHPQTDGQTERVNQCLETYLRCFTHACPRRWSYWIPLAQLWYNSSYHSAIGMSPFKALFGQEPRHWGITTASTCTVPSLQNWLEERTVIQDMLQQHLNRARQYMKTQADKKRSWRQFEVGDEVYLKLQPYIQASVAPRANHKLSFKYFGPFPIIAKINKVAYKLQLPPEAAVHPVFHVSLLRRALRPGTEA
;
A
#
# COMPACT_ATOMS: atom_id res chain seq x y z
N MET A 1 -0.15 -25.95 -44.67
CA MET A 1 1.29 -25.97 -44.31
C MET A 1 1.62 -25.08 -43.09
N LYS A 2 1.35 -23.77 -43.09
CA LYS A 2 1.64 -22.85 -41.97
C LYS A 2 1.03 -23.27 -40.62
N ALA A 3 -0.22 -23.75 -40.63
CA ALA A 3 -0.90 -24.23 -39.42
C ALA A 3 -0.22 -25.47 -38.80
N HIS A 4 0.23 -26.43 -39.62
CA HIS A 4 0.97 -27.60 -39.15
C HIS A 4 2.31 -27.23 -38.52
N ILE A 5 3.04 -26.29 -39.14
CA ILE A 5 4.32 -25.80 -38.60
C ILE A 5 4.09 -25.07 -37.26
N GLN A 6 3.04 -24.26 -37.15
CA GLN A 6 2.67 -23.61 -35.89
C GLN A 6 2.27 -24.62 -34.80
N GLN A 7 1.52 -25.68 -35.16
CA GLN A 7 1.15 -26.76 -34.25
C GLN A 7 2.39 -27.50 -33.74
N TYR A 8 3.30 -27.87 -34.66
CA TYR A 8 4.56 -28.54 -34.32
C TYR A 8 5.42 -27.69 -33.39
N ILE A 9 5.58 -26.39 -33.67
CA ILE A 9 6.34 -25.46 -32.81
C ILE A 9 5.66 -25.28 -31.44
N ARG A 10 4.32 -25.27 -31.37
CA ARG A 10 3.57 -25.20 -30.11
C ARG A 10 3.74 -26.45 -29.27
N CYS A 11 3.83 -27.63 -29.87
CA CYS A 11 3.96 -28.92 -29.17
C CYS A 11 5.42 -29.36 -28.96
N CYS A 12 6.39 -28.66 -29.56
CA CYS A 12 7.82 -28.98 -29.43
C CYS A 12 8.34 -28.65 -28.02
N PRO A 13 8.82 -29.64 -27.24
CA PRO A 13 9.26 -29.44 -25.86
C PRO A 13 10.41 -28.43 -25.74
N VAL A 14 11.39 -28.50 -26.65
CA VAL A 14 12.54 -27.57 -26.69
C VAL A 14 12.07 -26.13 -26.93
N CYS A 15 11.06 -25.94 -27.81
CA CYS A 15 10.49 -24.62 -28.07
C CYS A 15 9.65 -24.10 -26.90
N GLN A 16 8.94 -24.97 -26.18
CA GLN A 16 8.15 -24.59 -25.00
C GLN A 16 9.05 -24.17 -23.83
N GLN A 17 10.18 -24.86 -23.64
CA GLN A 17 11.12 -24.57 -22.55
C GLN A 17 12.02 -23.36 -22.85
N ALA A 18 12.46 -23.18 -24.09
CA ALA A 18 13.40 -22.10 -24.45
C ALA A 18 12.73 -20.74 -24.67
N LYS A 19 11.42 -20.70 -24.98
CA LYS A 19 10.73 -19.43 -25.25
C LYS A 19 10.19 -18.83 -23.95
N PRO A 20 10.48 -17.55 -23.67
CA PRO A 20 9.87 -16.88 -22.53
C PRO A 20 8.36 -16.78 -22.73
N ASP A 21 7.59 -17.12 -21.69
CA ASP A 21 6.15 -16.89 -21.70
C ASP A 21 5.89 -15.37 -21.71
N ARG A 22 5.25 -14.91 -22.79
CA ARG A 22 4.87 -13.49 -22.98
C ARG A 22 3.43 -13.22 -22.55
N ALA A 23 2.74 -14.21 -21.98
CA ALA A 23 1.45 -14.00 -21.34
C ALA A 23 1.61 -13.07 -20.13
N ALA A 24 0.52 -12.39 -19.77
CA ALA A 24 0.45 -11.78 -18.44
C ALA A 24 0.60 -12.90 -17.40
N ALA A 25 1.23 -12.60 -16.26
CA ALA A 25 1.46 -13.57 -15.20
C ALA A 25 0.17 -14.37 -14.94
N PRO A 26 0.20 -15.71 -15.07
CA PRO A 26 -0.97 -16.53 -14.82
C PRO A 26 -1.31 -16.52 -13.33
N GLY A 27 -2.60 -16.62 -13.01
CA GLY A 27 -3.12 -16.47 -11.65
C GLY A 27 -3.73 -15.10 -11.45
N LEU A 28 -5.07 -15.04 -11.38
CA LEU A 28 -5.76 -13.83 -10.95
C LEU A 28 -5.56 -13.66 -9.44
N LEU A 29 -5.42 -12.41 -9.00
CA LEU A 29 -5.39 -12.08 -7.58
C LEU A 29 -6.66 -12.60 -6.91
N GLN A 30 -6.50 -13.52 -5.96
CA GLN A 30 -7.59 -13.96 -5.09
C GLN A 30 -7.47 -13.22 -3.76
N PRO A 31 -8.27 -12.16 -3.54
CA PRO A 31 -8.20 -11.44 -2.29
C PRO A 31 -8.70 -12.34 -1.15
N LEU A 32 -7.97 -12.33 -0.03
CA LEU A 32 -8.46 -12.91 1.21
C LEU A 32 -9.80 -12.25 1.60
N PRO A 33 -10.73 -13.00 2.21
CA PRO A 33 -12.02 -12.46 2.64
C PRO A 33 -11.81 -11.25 3.55
N ILE A 34 -12.73 -10.29 3.46
CA ILE A 34 -12.74 -9.13 4.33
C ILE A 34 -13.38 -9.57 5.66
N PRO A 35 -12.70 -9.41 6.79
CA PRO A 35 -13.26 -9.81 8.09
C PRO A 35 -14.47 -8.95 8.47
N THR A 36 -15.36 -9.55 9.26
CA THR A 36 -16.63 -8.96 9.70
C THR A 36 -16.53 -8.24 11.03
N ALA A 37 -15.56 -8.60 11.89
CA ALA A 37 -15.26 -7.96 13.16
C ALA A 37 -13.82 -7.37 13.16
N PRO A 38 -13.53 -6.30 13.93
CA PRO A 38 -12.16 -5.84 14.14
C PRO A 38 -11.37 -6.97 14.80
N TRP A 39 -10.10 -7.14 14.44
CA TRP A 39 -9.20 -8.13 15.04
C TRP A 39 -9.59 -9.59 14.85
N GLU A 40 -10.62 -9.88 14.04
CA GLU A 40 -10.97 -11.24 13.63
C GLU A 40 -9.85 -11.87 12.78
N MET A 41 -9.19 -11.07 11.95
CA MET A 41 -8.05 -11.50 11.16
C MET A 41 -6.94 -10.46 11.21
N ILE A 42 -5.73 -10.90 11.52
CA ILE A 42 -4.55 -10.05 11.56
C ILE A 42 -3.51 -10.52 10.54
N THR A 43 -2.66 -9.61 10.12
CA THR A 43 -1.42 -9.95 9.43
C THR A 43 -0.22 -9.72 10.36
N MET A 44 0.81 -10.56 10.25
CA MET A 44 2.05 -10.47 11.01
C MET A 44 3.24 -10.58 10.08
N ASP A 45 4.20 -9.68 10.25
CA ASP A 45 5.41 -9.63 9.43
C ASP A 45 6.59 -9.03 10.21
N PHE A 46 7.81 -9.36 9.81
CA PHE A 46 9.03 -8.85 10.42
C PHE A 46 9.74 -7.84 9.51
N ILE A 47 10.17 -6.72 10.11
CA ILE A 47 11.15 -5.83 9.49
C ILE A 47 12.49 -6.10 10.18
N ASP A 48 13.32 -6.92 9.54
CA ASP A 48 14.67 -7.25 9.98
C ASP A 48 15.74 -6.34 9.36
N GLY A 49 16.98 -6.47 9.84
CA GLY A 49 18.14 -5.78 9.27
C GLY A 49 18.20 -4.28 9.58
N LEU A 50 17.46 -3.81 10.59
CA LEU A 50 17.53 -2.43 11.03
C LEU A 50 18.83 -2.16 11.80
N PRO A 51 19.38 -0.93 11.74
CA PRO A 51 20.55 -0.57 12.54
C PRO A 51 20.24 -0.74 14.03
N GLN A 52 21.22 -1.11 14.84
CA GLN A 52 21.03 -1.27 16.28
C GLN A 52 20.52 0.04 16.93
N SER A 53 19.36 -0.01 17.59
CA SER A 53 18.82 1.08 18.39
C SER A 53 18.48 0.59 19.80
N ALA A 54 19.21 1.10 20.79
CA ALA A 54 19.29 0.50 22.11
C ALA A 54 19.62 -1.00 22.01
N LYS A 55 18.69 -1.87 22.38
CA LYS A 55 18.83 -3.33 22.26
C LYS A 55 18.12 -3.93 21.04
N PHE A 56 17.42 -3.13 20.26
CA PHE A 56 16.52 -3.59 19.19
C PHE A 56 17.15 -3.42 17.79
N ASN A 57 16.85 -4.35 16.90
CA ASN A 57 17.29 -4.37 15.50
C ASN A 57 16.23 -4.97 14.54
N CYS A 58 15.05 -5.29 15.06
CA CYS A 58 13.91 -5.82 14.32
C CYS A 58 12.62 -5.17 14.82
N ILE A 59 11.58 -5.15 13.99
CA ILE A 59 10.22 -4.76 14.37
C ILE A 59 9.26 -5.87 13.93
N LEU A 60 8.46 -6.38 14.86
CA LEU A 60 7.27 -7.16 14.53
C LEU A 60 6.12 -6.20 14.23
N VAL A 61 5.60 -6.27 13.01
CA VAL A 61 4.47 -5.49 12.53
C VAL A 61 3.22 -6.36 12.56
N ILE A 62 2.17 -5.86 13.21
CA ILE A 62 0.90 -6.57 13.34
C ILE A 62 -0.21 -5.64 12.90
N VAL A 63 -1.02 -6.05 11.93
CA VAL A 63 -2.05 -5.17 11.35
C VAL A 63 -3.40 -5.87 11.34
N ASP A 64 -4.43 -5.20 11.85
CA ASP A 64 -5.81 -5.65 11.67
C ASP A 64 -6.23 -5.51 10.21
N ARG A 65 -6.72 -6.60 9.61
CA ARG A 65 -7.16 -6.64 8.23
C ARG A 65 -8.38 -5.75 7.99
N ARG A 66 -9.26 -5.59 8.98
CA ARG A 66 -10.50 -4.81 8.85
C ARG A 66 -10.26 -3.32 9.03
N THR A 67 -9.84 -2.90 10.22
CA THR A 67 -9.66 -1.49 10.59
C THR A 67 -8.36 -0.89 10.09
N LYS A 68 -7.42 -1.72 9.61
CA LYS A 68 -6.05 -1.33 9.25
C LYS A 68 -5.22 -0.82 10.44
N PHE A 69 -5.68 -1.04 11.67
CA PHE A 69 -4.94 -0.61 12.86
C PHE A 69 -3.66 -1.44 13.00
N ALA A 70 -2.52 -0.76 13.16
CA ALA A 70 -1.22 -1.42 13.25
C ALA A 70 -0.57 -1.25 14.62
N HIS A 71 0.16 -2.28 15.04
CA HIS A 71 1.10 -2.24 16.16
C HIS A 71 2.50 -2.52 15.65
N PHE A 72 3.46 -1.76 16.17
CA PHE A 72 4.87 -1.88 15.83
C PHE A 72 5.64 -2.25 17.10
N LEU A 73 6.14 -3.48 17.18
CA LEU A 73 6.74 -4.02 18.39
C LEU A 73 8.26 -4.23 18.17
N PRO A 74 9.13 -3.42 18.81
CA PRO A 74 10.57 -3.58 18.68
C PRO A 74 11.06 -4.90 19.27
N LEU A 75 11.95 -5.58 18.55
CA LEU A 75 12.53 -6.86 18.88
C LEU A 75 14.05 -6.85 18.71
N ALA A 76 14.71 -7.76 19.43
CA ALA A 76 16.13 -8.00 19.36
C ALA A 76 16.38 -9.38 18.74
N HIS A 77 16.99 -9.40 17.57
CA HIS A 77 17.42 -10.60 16.87
C HIS A 77 18.76 -11.09 17.48
N PRO A 78 18.94 -12.40 17.73
CA PRO A 78 17.98 -13.48 17.45
C PRO A 78 16.84 -13.57 18.46
N TYR A 79 15.61 -13.73 17.95
CA TYR A 79 14.41 -14.01 18.72
C TYR A 79 13.92 -15.43 18.44
N THR A 80 13.21 -16.01 19.42
CA THR A 80 12.62 -17.35 19.31
C THR A 80 11.10 -17.24 19.20
N ALA A 81 10.45 -18.26 18.67
CA ALA A 81 8.98 -18.30 18.59
C ALA A 81 8.31 -18.11 19.97
N ALA A 82 8.89 -18.65 21.04
CA ALA A 82 8.41 -18.44 22.40
C ALA A 82 8.51 -16.98 22.86
N LYS A 83 9.61 -16.27 22.54
CA LYS A 83 9.74 -14.84 22.84
C LYS A 83 8.74 -14.00 22.07
N VAL A 84 8.52 -14.32 20.78
CA VAL A 84 7.55 -13.64 19.93
C VAL A 84 6.12 -13.86 20.46
N ALA A 85 5.79 -15.09 20.88
CA ALA A 85 4.48 -15.41 21.45
C ALA A 85 4.24 -14.65 22.76
N LEU A 86 5.25 -14.58 23.64
CA LEU A 86 5.16 -13.81 24.88
C LEU A 86 4.98 -12.31 24.61
N LEU A 87 5.70 -11.76 23.63
CA LEU A 87 5.54 -10.37 23.22
C LEU A 87 4.13 -10.11 22.67
N TYR A 88 3.62 -11.01 21.83
CA TYR A 88 2.26 -10.97 21.31
C TYR A 88 1.22 -10.97 22.44
N MET A 89 1.35 -11.88 23.41
CA MET A 89 0.44 -11.94 24.56
C MET A 89 0.48 -10.63 25.37
N ASN A 90 1.68 -10.14 25.66
CA ASN A 90 1.89 -8.97 26.50
C ASN A 90 1.52 -7.65 25.85
N GLN A 91 1.41 -7.56 24.52
CA GLN A 91 1.16 -6.29 23.83
C GLN A 91 -0.12 -6.28 23.00
N ILE A 92 -0.50 -7.41 22.40
CA ILE A 92 -1.63 -7.48 21.48
C ILE A 92 -2.83 -8.18 22.12
N TYR A 93 -2.63 -9.39 22.64
CA TYR A 93 -3.73 -10.18 23.21
C TYR A 93 -4.44 -9.43 24.34
N LYS A 94 -3.69 -8.77 25.23
CA LYS A 94 -4.27 -7.97 26.33
C LYS A 94 -5.18 -6.82 25.86
N LEU A 95 -5.02 -6.36 24.61
CA LEU A 95 -5.77 -5.22 24.06
C LEU A 95 -6.97 -5.68 23.23
N HIS A 96 -6.79 -6.74 22.43
CA HIS A 96 -7.74 -7.11 21.37
C HIS A 96 -8.28 -8.53 21.48
N GLY A 97 -7.74 -9.34 22.40
CA GLY A 97 -8.05 -10.77 22.48
C GLY A 97 -7.36 -11.59 21.40
N LEU A 98 -7.85 -12.82 21.21
CA LEU A 98 -7.32 -13.76 20.24
C LEU A 98 -8.01 -13.60 18.87
N PRO A 99 -7.28 -13.52 17.75
CA PRO A 99 -7.85 -13.46 16.42
C PRO A 99 -8.37 -14.83 15.98
N GLY A 100 -9.36 -14.84 15.09
CA GLY A 100 -9.82 -16.05 14.43
C GLY A 100 -8.80 -16.59 13.42
N ALA A 101 -8.09 -15.71 12.72
CA ALA A 101 -7.03 -16.09 11.79
C ALA A 101 -5.82 -15.15 11.80
N ILE A 102 -4.63 -15.71 11.61
CA ILE A 102 -3.37 -14.99 11.49
C ILE A 102 -2.78 -15.29 10.12
N VAL A 103 -2.56 -14.23 9.35
CA VAL A 103 -1.89 -14.30 8.05
C VAL A 103 -0.43 -13.87 8.24
N SER A 104 0.51 -14.68 7.78
CA SER A 104 1.93 -14.32 7.83
C SER A 104 2.69 -14.81 6.62
N ASP A 105 3.92 -14.35 6.49
CA ASP A 105 4.89 -14.97 5.59
C ASP A 105 5.38 -16.32 6.13
N ARG A 106 6.37 -16.90 5.45
CA ARG A 106 6.96 -18.19 5.83
C ARG A 106 8.21 -18.03 6.69
N ASP A 107 8.29 -16.98 7.50
CA ASP A 107 9.38 -16.80 8.45
C ASP A 107 9.56 -18.05 9.35
N PRO A 108 10.81 -18.46 9.69
CA PRO A 108 11.08 -19.61 10.55
C PRO A 108 10.33 -19.59 11.90
N VAL A 109 10.03 -18.41 12.43
CA VAL A 109 9.22 -18.28 13.66
C VAL A 109 7.79 -18.77 13.42
N PHE A 110 7.13 -18.26 12.39
CA PHE A 110 5.73 -18.57 12.11
C PHE A 110 5.54 -20.01 11.61
N THR A 111 6.56 -20.56 10.96
CA THR A 111 6.58 -21.96 10.51
C THR A 111 7.05 -22.95 11.58
N SER A 112 7.52 -22.48 12.75
CA SER A 112 8.00 -23.36 13.82
C SER A 112 6.89 -24.24 14.41
N HIS A 113 7.25 -25.45 14.82
CA HIS A 113 6.32 -26.38 15.48
C HIS A 113 5.68 -25.76 16.74
N PHE A 114 6.46 -25.00 17.52
CA PHE A 114 5.96 -24.28 18.69
C PHE A 114 4.82 -23.32 18.32
N TRP A 115 5.00 -22.51 17.27
CA TRP A 115 4.00 -21.52 16.86
C TRP A 115 2.73 -22.19 16.32
N GLN A 116 2.89 -23.24 15.52
CA GLN A 116 1.78 -24.01 14.97
C GLN A 116 0.94 -24.67 16.08
N GLU A 117 1.57 -25.36 17.03
CA GLU A 117 0.85 -26.01 18.13
C GLU A 117 0.19 -24.97 19.06
N LEU A 118 0.88 -23.87 19.37
CA LEU A 118 0.32 -22.81 20.23
C LEU A 118 -1.02 -22.29 19.69
N PHE A 119 -1.06 -21.88 18.41
CA PHE A 119 -2.28 -21.31 17.83
C PHE A 119 -3.33 -22.35 17.47
N LYS A 120 -2.93 -23.59 17.20
CA LYS A 120 -3.85 -24.73 17.09
C LYS A 120 -4.61 -24.98 18.40
N TYR A 121 -3.92 -24.98 19.54
CA TYR A 121 -4.58 -25.10 20.86
C TYR A 121 -5.37 -23.85 21.24
N ALA A 122 -4.92 -22.67 20.82
CA ALA A 122 -5.64 -21.42 21.07
C ALA A 122 -6.93 -21.29 20.23
N GLY A 123 -7.04 -22.03 19.11
CA GLY A 123 -8.18 -21.98 18.21
C GLY A 123 -8.08 -20.91 17.12
N SER A 124 -6.87 -20.42 16.81
CA SER A 124 -6.63 -19.49 15.70
C SER A 124 -6.11 -20.22 14.46
N GLU A 125 -6.67 -19.90 13.30
CA GLU A 125 -6.21 -20.45 12.02
C GLU A 125 -4.95 -19.74 11.54
N LEU A 126 -3.87 -20.47 11.27
CA LEU A 126 -2.66 -19.92 10.66
C LEU A 126 -2.71 -20.02 9.13
N ARG A 127 -2.64 -18.88 8.45
CA ARG A 127 -2.67 -18.77 6.98
C ARG A 127 -1.35 -18.24 6.46
N MET A 128 -0.53 -19.12 5.89
CA MET A 128 0.76 -18.73 5.33
C MET A 128 0.61 -18.22 3.90
N SER A 129 1.29 -17.13 3.57
CA SER A 129 1.45 -16.73 2.18
C SER A 129 2.33 -17.75 1.41
N THR A 130 2.09 -17.88 0.10
CA THR A 130 2.88 -18.78 -0.75
C THR A 130 4.28 -18.22 -0.96
N ALA A 131 5.30 -19.09 -0.87
CA ALA A 131 6.68 -18.74 -1.19
C ALA A 131 6.76 -18.11 -2.60
N ASN A 132 7.47 -16.99 -2.73
CA ASN A 132 7.67 -16.25 -3.98
C ASN A 132 6.41 -15.57 -4.59
N HIS A 133 5.32 -15.41 -3.83
CA HIS A 133 4.16 -14.62 -4.27
C HIS A 133 3.75 -13.53 -3.26
N PRO A 134 4.45 -12.37 -3.25
CA PRO A 134 4.22 -11.26 -2.32
C PRO A 134 2.80 -10.64 -2.41
N GLN A 135 2.07 -10.93 -3.48
CA GLN A 135 0.77 -10.31 -3.77
C GLN A 135 -0.33 -10.67 -2.76
N THR A 136 -0.17 -11.77 -2.01
CA THR A 136 -1.19 -12.22 -1.03
C THR A 136 -1.25 -11.33 0.21
N ASP A 137 -0.14 -10.66 0.56
CA ASP A 137 -0.07 -9.74 1.70
C ASP A 137 0.48 -8.34 1.33
N GLY A 138 0.05 -7.81 0.19
CA GLY A 138 0.41 -6.45 -0.22
C GLY A 138 -0.08 -5.36 0.74
N GLN A 139 -0.95 -5.70 1.70
CA GLN A 139 -1.33 -4.79 2.78
C GLN A 139 -0.16 -4.56 3.73
N THR A 140 0.39 -5.63 4.33
CA THR A 140 1.49 -5.51 5.30
C THR A 140 2.74 -4.95 4.63
N GLU A 141 3.01 -5.33 3.38
CA GLU A 141 4.11 -4.76 2.61
C GLU A 141 4.00 -3.22 2.52
N ARG A 142 2.79 -2.71 2.27
CA ARG A 142 2.57 -1.25 2.21
C ARG A 142 2.68 -0.60 3.58
N VAL A 143 2.30 -1.29 4.65
CA VAL A 143 2.51 -0.81 6.03
C VAL A 143 3.99 -0.71 6.34
N ASN A 144 4.77 -1.74 6.02
CA ASN A 144 6.21 -1.76 6.23
C ASN A 144 6.89 -0.64 5.45
N GLN A 145 6.54 -0.43 4.17
CA GLN A 145 7.08 0.68 3.37
C GLN A 145 6.76 2.05 3.98
N CYS A 146 5.56 2.24 4.53
CA CYS A 146 5.18 3.47 5.23
C CYS A 146 6.02 3.66 6.49
N LEU A 147 6.16 2.62 7.31
CA LEU A 147 6.96 2.65 8.54
C LEU A 147 8.44 2.89 8.25
N GLU A 148 9.03 2.18 7.28
CA GLU A 148 10.42 2.39 6.87
C GLU A 148 10.64 3.81 6.35
N THR A 149 9.73 4.34 5.53
CA THR A 149 9.81 5.73 5.06
C THR A 149 9.75 6.71 6.23
N TYR A 150 8.84 6.49 7.19
CA TYR A 150 8.76 7.28 8.40
C TYR A 150 10.07 7.22 9.17
N LEU A 151 10.56 6.02 9.49
CA LEU A 151 11.81 5.82 10.22
C LEU A 151 13.01 6.42 9.48
N ARG A 152 13.14 6.25 8.16
CA ARG A 152 14.20 6.88 7.34
C ARG A 152 14.24 8.39 7.52
N CYS A 153 13.08 9.06 7.67
CA CYS A 153 13.02 10.50 7.93
C CYS A 153 13.63 10.86 9.30
N PHE A 154 13.46 10.03 10.34
CA PHE A 154 14.02 10.27 11.67
C PHE A 154 15.48 9.80 11.80
N THR A 155 15.81 8.66 11.21
CA THR A 155 17.12 8.03 11.33
C THR A 155 18.18 8.73 10.51
N HIS A 156 17.81 9.58 9.54
CA HIS A 156 18.78 10.38 8.80
C HIS A 156 19.61 11.27 9.74
N ALA A 157 19.00 11.81 10.80
CA ALA A 157 19.71 12.60 11.81
C ALA A 157 20.30 11.72 12.94
N CYS A 158 19.54 10.72 13.42
CA CYS A 158 19.91 9.89 14.57
C CYS A 158 19.57 8.40 14.36
N PRO A 159 20.36 7.62 13.60
CA PRO A 159 19.99 6.25 13.21
C PRO A 159 19.91 5.27 14.38
N ARG A 160 20.64 5.54 15.48
CA ARG A 160 20.65 4.70 16.69
C ARG A 160 19.44 4.90 17.60
N ARG A 161 18.51 5.82 17.28
CA ARG A 161 17.37 6.17 18.14
C ARG A 161 16.01 5.81 17.54
N TRP A 162 15.94 5.02 16.47
CA TRP A 162 14.67 4.67 15.83
C TRP A 162 13.66 4.01 16.79
N SER A 163 14.12 3.19 17.73
CA SER A 163 13.24 2.50 18.68
C SER A 163 12.46 3.45 19.61
N TYR A 164 13.00 4.64 19.88
CA TYR A 164 12.33 5.68 20.67
C TYR A 164 11.14 6.30 19.92
N TRP A 165 11.19 6.31 18.59
CA TRP A 165 10.16 6.92 17.73
C TRP A 165 9.00 5.97 17.40
N ILE A 166 9.11 4.69 17.75
CA ILE A 166 8.10 3.68 17.41
C ILE A 166 6.70 4.01 17.95
N PRO A 167 6.52 4.46 19.21
CA PRO A 167 5.20 4.87 19.69
C PRO A 167 4.59 6.02 18.89
N LEU A 168 5.43 6.99 18.48
CA LEU A 168 4.99 8.12 17.65
C LEU A 168 4.69 7.69 16.21
N ALA A 169 5.47 6.76 15.66
CA ALA A 169 5.23 6.16 14.35
C ALA A 169 3.90 5.40 14.32
N GLN A 170 3.62 4.61 15.37
CA GLN A 170 2.36 3.88 15.51
C GLN A 170 1.18 4.83 15.62
N LEU A 171 1.27 5.87 16.45
CA LEU A 171 0.21 6.87 16.56
C LEU A 171 -0.02 7.58 15.23
N TRP A 172 1.06 8.04 14.56
CA TRP A 172 0.99 8.68 13.26
C TRP A 172 0.29 7.80 12.21
N TYR A 173 0.68 6.53 12.12
CA TYR A 173 0.10 5.60 11.16
C TYR A 173 -1.40 5.38 11.42
N ASN A 174 -1.77 5.19 12.69
CA ASN A 174 -3.15 4.91 13.09
C ASN A 174 -4.04 6.15 13.09
N SER A 175 -3.50 7.36 13.24
CA SER A 175 -4.26 8.62 13.16
C SER A 175 -4.32 9.20 11.75
N SER A 176 -3.52 8.70 10.81
CA SER A 176 -3.50 9.19 9.43
C SER A 176 -4.68 8.64 8.62
N TYR A 177 -5.14 9.41 7.63
CA TYR A 177 -6.23 9.00 6.73
C TYR A 177 -5.79 7.87 5.80
N HIS A 178 -6.56 6.79 5.73
CA HIS A 178 -6.34 5.68 4.82
C HIS A 178 -7.45 5.58 3.79
N SER A 179 -7.11 5.71 2.50
CA SER A 179 -8.08 5.70 1.40
C SER A 179 -8.86 4.39 1.28
N ALA A 180 -8.29 3.26 1.72
CA ALA A 180 -8.91 1.94 1.64
C ALA A 180 -10.13 1.80 2.58
N ILE A 181 -10.14 2.50 3.71
CA ILE A 181 -11.22 2.48 4.71
C ILE A 181 -11.97 3.82 4.81
N GLY A 182 -11.50 4.85 4.11
CA GLY A 182 -12.14 6.17 4.08
C GLY A 182 -12.03 6.98 5.37
N MET A 183 -11.19 6.55 6.32
CA MET A 183 -10.98 7.19 7.62
C MET A 183 -9.60 6.81 8.21
N SER A 184 -9.30 7.25 9.44
CA SER A 184 -8.12 6.80 10.17
C SER A 184 -8.33 5.41 10.77
N PRO A 185 -7.30 4.54 10.84
CA PRO A 185 -7.42 3.25 11.51
C PRO A 185 -7.88 3.36 12.97
N PHE A 186 -7.45 4.41 13.68
CA PHE A 186 -7.86 4.70 15.05
C PHE A 186 -9.36 4.95 15.13
N LYS A 187 -9.92 5.77 14.22
CA LYS A 187 -11.38 5.99 14.15
C LYS A 187 -12.14 4.74 13.73
N ALA A 188 -11.60 3.93 12.82
CA ALA A 188 -12.22 2.68 12.41
C ALA A 188 -12.31 1.67 13.57
N LEU A 189 -11.32 1.64 14.47
CA LEU A 189 -11.30 0.75 15.62
C LEU A 189 -12.11 1.28 16.81
N PHE A 190 -11.96 2.55 17.17
CA PHE A 190 -12.53 3.14 18.39
C PHE A 190 -13.79 3.99 18.16
N GLY A 191 -14.17 4.25 16.91
CA GLY A 191 -15.32 5.09 16.55
C GLY A 191 -15.08 6.60 16.68
N GLN A 192 -13.91 7.04 17.16
CA GLN A 192 -13.58 8.44 17.41
C GLN A 192 -12.14 8.74 16.98
N GLU A 193 -11.82 10.00 16.68
CA GLU A 193 -10.44 10.42 16.42
C GLU A 193 -9.61 10.45 17.72
N PRO A 194 -8.28 10.22 17.64
CA PRO A 194 -7.43 10.31 18.81
C PRO A 194 -7.37 11.74 19.34
N ARG A 195 -7.44 11.90 20.67
CA ARG A 195 -7.22 13.21 21.30
C ARG A 195 -5.74 13.55 21.23
N HIS A 196 -5.42 14.73 20.71
CA HIS A 196 -4.07 15.26 20.70
C HIS A 196 -3.82 16.08 21.96
N TRP A 197 -2.55 16.21 22.36
CA TRP A 197 -2.17 16.92 23.58
C TRP A 197 -2.55 18.42 23.53
N GLY A 198 -2.79 18.99 22.35
CA GLY A 198 -3.33 20.35 22.20
C GLY A 198 -2.42 21.46 22.73
N ILE A 199 -1.14 21.15 23.03
CA ILE A 199 -0.19 22.12 23.56
C ILE A 199 0.36 22.92 22.38
N THR A 200 -0.07 24.17 22.28
CA THR A 200 0.49 25.15 21.35
C THR A 200 1.70 25.81 22.00
N THR A 201 2.82 25.91 21.29
CA THR A 201 4.10 26.49 21.74
C THR A 201 4.05 27.94 22.24
N ALA A 202 2.89 28.58 22.20
CA ALA A 202 2.67 29.94 22.68
C ALA A 202 2.51 30.04 24.22
N SER A 203 2.38 28.91 24.93
CA SER A 203 2.29 28.92 26.39
C SER A 203 3.68 28.96 27.02
N THR A 204 4.07 30.10 27.60
CA THR A 204 5.23 30.21 28.49
C THR A 204 5.08 29.23 29.65
N CYS A 205 5.90 28.18 29.65
CA CYS A 205 5.88 27.21 30.72
C CYS A 205 6.82 27.65 31.85
N THR A 206 6.31 27.75 33.07
CA THR A 206 7.11 28.12 34.25
C THR A 206 8.06 27.01 34.71
N VAL A 207 7.86 25.78 34.24
CA VAL A 207 8.65 24.60 34.60
C VAL A 207 9.73 24.35 33.54
N PRO A 208 11.03 24.52 33.85
CA PRO A 208 12.10 24.39 32.86
C PRO A 208 12.18 23.02 32.18
N SER A 209 11.90 21.92 32.89
CA SER A 209 11.91 20.58 32.30
C SER A 209 10.80 20.38 31.27
N LEU A 210 9.63 20.98 31.48
CA LEU A 210 8.51 20.91 30.55
C LEU A 210 8.74 21.82 29.34
N GLN A 211 9.34 23.00 29.54
CA GLN A 211 9.76 23.88 28.45
C GLN A 211 10.75 23.17 27.51
N ASN A 212 11.81 22.58 28.06
CA ASN A 212 12.79 21.82 27.27
C ASN A 212 12.14 20.67 26.50
N TRP A 213 11.21 19.93 27.13
CA TRP A 213 10.50 18.83 26.49
C TRP A 213 9.60 19.31 25.33
N LEU A 214 8.93 20.45 25.50
CA LEU A 214 8.11 21.05 24.43
C LEU A 214 8.96 21.54 23.26
N GLU A 215 10.11 22.17 23.54
CA GLU A 215 11.06 22.62 22.52
C GLU A 215 11.69 21.46 21.75
N GLU A 216 12.10 20.39 22.44
CA GLU A 216 12.58 19.19 21.76
C GLU A 216 11.51 18.62 20.83
N ARG A 217 10.27 18.49 21.34
CA ARG A 217 9.16 17.94 20.57
C ARG A 217 8.87 18.74 19.30
N THR A 218 8.95 20.07 19.36
CA THR A 218 8.64 20.94 18.21
C THR A 218 9.72 20.86 17.15
N VAL A 219 10.99 20.91 17.57
CA VAL A 219 12.14 20.71 16.68
C VAL A 219 12.02 19.38 15.94
N ILE A 220 11.66 18.31 16.65
CA ILE A 220 11.47 16.98 16.05
C ILE A 220 10.30 16.97 15.05
N GLN A 221 9.17 17.59 15.39
CA GLN A 221 8.00 17.66 14.50
C GLN A 221 8.30 18.47 13.23
N ASP A 222 9.00 19.60 13.35
CA ASP A 222 9.38 20.42 12.21
C ASP A 222 10.38 19.71 11.32
N MET A 223 11.41 19.06 11.90
CA MET A 223 12.35 18.22 11.16
C MET A 223 11.62 17.10 10.42
N LEU A 224 10.67 16.43 11.06
CA LEU A 224 9.87 15.39 10.43
C LEU A 224 9.09 15.93 9.22
N GLN A 225 8.39 17.05 9.39
CA GLN A 225 7.59 17.65 8.32
C GLN A 225 8.48 18.03 7.12
N GLN A 226 9.67 18.57 7.38
CA GLN A 226 10.65 18.88 6.35
C GLN A 226 11.15 17.62 5.62
N HIS A 227 11.50 16.56 6.35
CA HIS A 227 11.96 15.31 5.77
C HIS A 227 10.88 14.62 4.93
N LEU A 228 9.63 14.59 5.41
CA LEU A 228 8.48 14.06 4.67
C LEU A 228 8.23 14.85 3.38
N ASN A 229 8.29 16.18 3.44
CA ASN A 229 8.17 17.04 2.26
C ASN A 229 9.30 16.78 1.25
N ARG A 230 10.53 16.59 1.72
CA ARG A 230 11.68 16.25 0.87
C ARG A 230 11.54 14.88 0.23
N ALA A 231 11.13 13.87 0.98
CA ALA A 231 10.87 12.52 0.47
C ALA A 231 9.76 12.53 -0.59
N ARG A 232 8.67 13.24 -0.32
CA ARG A 232 7.58 13.45 -1.29
C ARG A 232 8.06 14.12 -2.57
N GLN A 233 8.88 15.16 -2.44
CA GLN A 233 9.44 15.86 -3.60
C GLN A 233 10.38 14.95 -4.40
N TYR A 234 11.25 14.18 -3.74
CA TYR A 234 12.13 13.23 -4.42
C TYR A 234 11.35 12.16 -5.18
N MET A 235 10.34 11.55 -4.55
CA MET A 235 9.44 10.58 -5.21
C MET A 235 8.76 11.20 -6.43
N LYS A 236 8.27 12.44 -6.30
CA LYS A 236 7.67 13.18 -7.41
C LYS A 236 8.68 13.38 -8.55
N THR A 237 9.88 13.88 -8.26
CA THR A 237 10.93 14.10 -9.28
C THR A 237 11.29 12.80 -10.00
N GLN A 238 11.44 11.68 -9.30
CA GLN A 238 11.75 10.39 -9.93
C GLN A 238 10.58 9.85 -10.76
N ALA A 239 9.34 10.01 -10.30
CA ALA A 239 8.16 9.61 -11.05
C ALA A 239 7.98 10.49 -12.30
N ASP A 240 8.21 11.80 -12.18
CA ASP A 240 8.04 12.76 -13.27
C ASP A 240 9.09 12.59 -14.38
N LYS A 241 10.32 12.11 -14.08
CA LYS A 241 11.32 11.76 -15.11
C LYS A 241 10.80 10.79 -16.18
N LYS A 242 9.89 9.89 -15.82
CA LYS A 242 9.29 8.89 -16.73
C LYS A 242 7.93 9.32 -17.28
N ARG A 243 7.48 10.56 -17.01
CA ARG A 243 6.18 11.08 -17.41
C ARG A 243 6.33 12.23 -18.39
N SER A 244 5.49 12.25 -19.42
CA SER A 244 5.37 13.38 -20.36
C SER A 244 4.26 14.32 -19.90
N TRP A 245 4.51 15.64 -19.93
CA TRP A 245 3.45 16.63 -19.72
C TRP A 245 2.42 16.58 -20.85
N ARG A 246 1.13 16.58 -20.51
CA ARG A 246 0.01 16.66 -21.46
C ARG A 246 -1.08 17.52 -20.84
N GLN A 247 -1.66 18.41 -21.63
CA GLN A 247 -2.78 19.25 -21.24
C GLN A 247 -3.78 19.30 -22.39
N PHE A 248 -5.05 19.40 -22.03
CA PHE A 248 -6.16 19.57 -22.97
C PHE A 248 -7.04 20.72 -22.48
N GLU A 249 -7.79 21.31 -23.40
CA GLU A 249 -8.78 22.34 -23.12
C GLU A 249 -10.21 21.80 -23.30
N VAL A 250 -11.18 22.51 -22.73
CA VAL A 250 -12.60 22.16 -22.89
C VAL A 250 -12.96 22.31 -24.37
N GLY A 251 -13.61 21.28 -24.93
CA GLY A 251 -13.90 21.20 -26.37
C GLY A 251 -12.87 20.44 -27.20
N ASP A 252 -11.67 20.14 -26.68
CA ASP A 252 -10.73 19.26 -27.39
C ASP A 252 -11.32 17.85 -27.54
N GLU A 253 -11.12 17.25 -28.71
CA GLU A 253 -11.45 15.85 -28.97
C GLU A 253 -10.30 14.94 -28.52
N VAL A 254 -10.60 13.95 -27.69
CA VAL A 254 -9.59 13.01 -27.18
C VAL A 254 -10.05 11.56 -27.33
N TYR A 255 -9.09 10.69 -27.58
CA TYR A 255 -9.27 9.26 -27.48
C TYR A 255 -8.96 8.79 -26.05
N LEU A 256 -9.82 7.95 -25.50
CA LEU A 256 -9.72 7.34 -24.18
C LEU A 256 -9.18 5.90 -24.26
N LYS A 257 -8.14 5.60 -23.49
CA LYS A 257 -7.61 4.24 -23.33
C LYS A 257 -8.45 3.46 -22.32
N LEU A 258 -9.18 2.46 -22.80
CA LEU A 258 -10.03 1.61 -21.95
C LEU A 258 -9.31 0.35 -21.49
N GLN A 259 -9.60 -0.10 -20.27
CA GLN A 259 -9.16 -1.41 -19.80
C GLN A 259 -10.07 -2.53 -20.36
N PRO A 260 -9.51 -3.67 -20.83
CA PRO A 260 -10.29 -4.63 -21.62
C PRO A 260 -11.44 -5.35 -20.93
N TYR A 261 -11.40 -5.49 -19.60
CA TYR A 261 -12.33 -6.34 -18.84
C TYR A 261 -13.36 -5.58 -17.99
N ILE A 262 -13.20 -4.26 -17.78
CA ILE A 262 -14.04 -3.49 -16.84
C ILE A 262 -14.97 -2.50 -17.58
N GLN A 263 -14.61 -2.08 -18.80
CA GLN A 263 -15.23 -0.94 -19.49
C GLN A 263 -15.77 -1.34 -20.87
N ALA A 264 -16.58 -2.40 -20.91
CA ALA A 264 -17.20 -2.90 -22.15
C ALA A 264 -18.37 -2.02 -22.62
N SER A 265 -19.05 -1.32 -21.70
CA SER A 265 -20.22 -0.47 -21.97
C SER A 265 -19.90 0.84 -22.70
N VAL A 266 -18.62 1.23 -22.79
CA VAL A 266 -18.21 2.50 -23.42
C VAL A 266 -18.15 2.38 -24.95
N ALA A 267 -17.89 1.17 -25.48
CA ALA A 267 -17.91 0.90 -26.91
C ALA A 267 -18.03 -0.62 -27.17
N PRO A 268 -18.90 -1.06 -28.11
CA PRO A 268 -19.02 -2.47 -28.47
C PRO A 268 -17.73 -3.01 -29.07
N ARG A 269 -17.33 -4.24 -28.69
CA ARG A 269 -16.09 -4.87 -29.15
C ARG A 269 -16.36 -6.22 -29.80
N ALA A 270 -15.85 -6.42 -31.02
CA ALA A 270 -15.91 -7.71 -31.70
C ALA A 270 -14.87 -8.73 -31.16
N ASN A 271 -13.70 -8.29 -30.69
CA ASN A 271 -12.65 -9.16 -30.13
C ASN A 271 -11.70 -8.40 -29.19
N HIS A 272 -11.50 -8.89 -27.95
CA HIS A 272 -10.66 -8.23 -26.94
C HIS A 272 -9.16 -8.15 -27.28
N LYS A 273 -8.63 -9.06 -28.12
CA LYS A 273 -7.20 -9.07 -28.50
C LYS A 273 -6.88 -8.17 -29.68
N LEU A 274 -7.83 -7.98 -30.60
CA LEU A 274 -7.64 -7.21 -31.84
C LEU A 274 -8.39 -5.88 -31.86
N SER A 275 -9.21 -5.58 -30.85
CA SER A 275 -9.85 -4.27 -30.71
C SER A 275 -8.82 -3.17 -30.52
N PHE A 276 -9.10 -1.99 -31.06
CA PHE A 276 -8.31 -0.79 -30.80
C PHE A 276 -8.17 -0.53 -29.29
N LYS A 277 -7.00 -0.03 -28.88
CA LYS A 277 -6.70 0.25 -27.46
C LYS A 277 -7.28 1.58 -26.97
N TYR A 278 -7.63 2.46 -27.90
CA TYR A 278 -8.09 3.81 -27.68
C TYR A 278 -9.45 3.97 -28.39
N PHE A 279 -10.41 4.59 -27.71
CA PHE A 279 -11.80 4.72 -28.15
C PHE A 279 -12.24 6.18 -28.10
N GLY A 280 -13.20 6.56 -28.93
CA GLY A 280 -13.59 7.96 -29.16
C GLY A 280 -13.44 8.32 -30.64
N PRO A 281 -13.35 9.61 -31.00
CA PRO A 281 -13.09 10.76 -30.14
C PRO A 281 -14.27 11.11 -29.21
N PHE A 282 -13.95 11.50 -27.98
CA PHE A 282 -14.92 12.07 -27.05
C PHE A 282 -14.50 13.52 -26.74
N PRO A 283 -15.44 14.49 -26.76
CA PRO A 283 -15.13 15.85 -26.39
C PRO A 283 -14.96 15.99 -24.87
N ILE A 284 -14.03 16.85 -24.47
CA ILE A 284 -13.85 17.23 -23.06
C ILE A 284 -14.92 18.24 -22.67
N ILE A 285 -15.75 17.89 -21.69
CA ILE A 285 -16.80 18.78 -21.15
C ILE A 285 -16.23 19.69 -20.07
N ALA A 286 -15.36 19.16 -19.21
CA ALA A 286 -14.84 19.91 -18.07
C ALA A 286 -13.44 19.47 -17.68
N LYS A 287 -12.63 20.43 -17.25
CA LYS A 287 -11.33 20.21 -16.63
C LYS A 287 -11.51 20.21 -15.12
N ILE A 288 -11.48 19.03 -14.51
CA ILE A 288 -11.70 18.87 -13.06
C ILE A 288 -10.48 19.36 -12.29
N ASN A 289 -9.29 19.00 -12.77
CA ASN A 289 -8.01 19.52 -12.28
C ASN A 289 -6.94 19.43 -13.37
N LYS A 290 -5.67 19.77 -13.04
CA LYS A 290 -4.55 19.76 -14.00
C LYS A 290 -4.32 18.42 -14.70
N VAL A 291 -4.75 17.30 -14.10
CA VAL A 291 -4.45 15.93 -14.57
C VAL A 291 -5.69 15.07 -14.79
N ALA A 292 -6.90 15.59 -14.57
CA ALA A 292 -8.15 14.85 -14.69
C ALA A 292 -9.21 15.66 -15.45
N TYR A 293 -9.82 15.00 -16.43
CA TYR A 293 -10.76 15.60 -17.38
C TYR A 293 -12.05 14.79 -17.40
N LYS A 294 -13.19 15.48 -17.51
CA LYS A 294 -14.52 14.88 -17.70
C LYS A 294 -14.83 14.82 -19.19
N LEU A 295 -15.12 13.61 -19.69
CA LEU A 295 -15.46 13.37 -21.09
C LEU A 295 -16.97 13.25 -21.29
N GLN A 296 -17.45 13.60 -22.48
CA GLN A 296 -18.79 13.26 -22.93
C GLN A 296 -18.80 11.80 -23.41
N LEU A 297 -19.18 10.89 -22.51
CA LEU A 297 -19.39 9.49 -22.87
C LEU A 297 -20.81 9.26 -23.40
N PRO A 298 -21.05 8.18 -24.18
CA PRO A 298 -22.39 7.76 -24.54
C PRO A 298 -23.25 7.52 -23.30
N PRO A 299 -24.57 7.80 -23.35
CA PRO A 299 -25.47 7.62 -22.21
C PRO A 299 -25.54 6.17 -21.69
N GLU A 300 -25.17 5.20 -22.53
CA GLU A 300 -25.11 3.77 -22.23
C GLU A 300 -23.83 3.37 -21.44
N ALA A 301 -22.86 4.27 -21.29
CA ALA A 301 -21.60 4.00 -20.63
C ALA A 301 -21.75 3.97 -19.09
N ALA A 302 -21.71 2.78 -18.50
CA ALA A 302 -21.74 2.58 -17.04
C ALA A 302 -20.42 2.94 -16.30
N VAL A 303 -19.57 3.80 -16.88
CA VAL A 303 -18.24 4.15 -16.34
C VAL A 303 -18.23 5.61 -15.91
N HIS A 304 -17.61 5.90 -14.76
CA HIS A 304 -17.46 7.27 -14.28
C HIS A 304 -16.73 8.14 -15.33
N PRO A 305 -17.27 9.31 -15.74
CA PRO A 305 -16.81 10.05 -16.92
C PRO A 305 -15.52 10.85 -16.71
N VAL A 306 -14.89 10.76 -15.52
CA VAL A 306 -13.66 11.50 -15.18
C VAL A 306 -12.46 10.59 -15.30
N PHE A 307 -11.50 10.96 -16.15
CA PHE A 307 -10.31 10.17 -16.45
C PHE A 307 -9.03 10.97 -16.26
N HIS A 308 -7.97 10.27 -15.84
CA HIS A 308 -6.64 10.85 -15.73
C HIS A 308 -6.00 11.06 -17.12
N VAL A 309 -5.23 12.14 -17.28
CA VAL A 309 -4.61 12.58 -18.54
C VAL A 309 -3.72 11.52 -19.20
N SER A 310 -3.15 10.60 -18.42
CA SER A 310 -2.34 9.48 -18.93
C SER A 310 -3.15 8.47 -19.75
N LEU A 311 -4.48 8.44 -19.59
CA LEU A 311 -5.38 7.59 -20.36
C LEU A 311 -5.89 8.28 -21.63
N LEU A 312 -5.57 9.57 -21.82
CA LEU A 312 -6.07 10.37 -22.92
C LEU A 312 -5.00 10.57 -23.99
N ARG A 313 -5.45 10.67 -25.24
CA ARG A 313 -4.62 11.03 -26.39
C ARG A 313 -5.40 12.03 -27.25
N ARG A 314 -4.76 13.13 -27.67
CA ARG A 314 -5.40 14.11 -28.56
C ARG A 314 -5.86 13.41 -29.84
N ALA A 315 -7.08 13.67 -30.28
CA ALA A 315 -7.53 13.30 -31.60
C ALA A 315 -7.03 14.38 -32.57
N LEU A 316 -6.15 14.00 -33.48
CA LEU A 316 -5.68 14.88 -34.55
C LEU A 316 -6.52 14.58 -35.79
N ARG A 317 -7.10 15.61 -36.41
CA ARG A 317 -7.75 15.48 -37.71
C ARG A 317 -6.70 15.66 -38.81
N PRO A 318 -6.78 14.95 -39.94
CA PRO A 318 -5.87 15.20 -41.05
C PRO A 318 -6.03 16.67 -41.51
N GLY A 319 -4.95 17.46 -41.44
CA GLY A 319 -4.92 18.88 -41.81
C GLY A 319 -4.70 19.88 -40.67
N THR A 320 -4.66 19.46 -39.40
CA THR A 320 -4.26 20.32 -38.27
C THR A 320 -2.76 20.21 -37.99
N GLU A 321 -2.03 21.31 -38.12
CA GLU A 321 -0.64 21.44 -37.66
C GLU A 321 -0.57 21.27 -36.12
N ALA A 322 0.52 20.64 -35.66
CA ALA A 322 0.69 20.10 -34.31
C ALA A 322 0.81 21.16 -33.21
#